data_AF-A0A517X115-F1
#
_entry.id   AF-A0A517X115-F1
#
_cell.length_a   1.000
_cell.length_b   1.000
_cell.length_c   1.000
_cell.angle_alpha   90.00
_cell.angle_beta   90.00
_cell.angle_gamma   90.00
#
_symmetry.space_group_name_H-M   'P 1'
#
loop_
_entity.id
_entity.type
_entity.pdbx_description
1 polymer ?
#
loop_
_entity_poly.entity_id
_entity_poly.type
_entity_poly.pdbx_seq_one_letter_code
_entity_poly.pdbx_strand_id
1 'polypeptide(L)'
;MKYDEYWDTLVNRVYQQNEILTGVEETFYRFACIYGENMVDGIQSYFERRIQEYPKDLAALQEHGFSKIAETLQEAKTILFGQVEITSELVDQIFDEMYEDESLSDRIDQELSSTYDALIFELEVLYDFNIKLGVENELFTE
;
A
#
# COMPACT_ATOMS: atom_id res chain seq x y z
N MET A 1 5.59 24.62 1.24
CA MET A 1 5.50 23.53 0.25
C MET A 1 4.07 22.99 0.17
N LYS A 2 3.55 22.62 -1.00
CA LYS A 2 2.25 21.92 -1.09
C LYS A 2 2.43 20.41 -0.90
N TYR A 3 1.33 19.68 -0.65
CA TYR A 3 1.35 18.21 -0.54
C TYR A 3 2.07 17.57 -1.73
N ASP A 4 1.68 17.92 -2.96
CA ASP A 4 2.27 17.34 -4.18
C ASP A 4 3.78 17.61 -4.27
N GLU A 5 4.21 18.84 -3.94
CA GLU A 5 5.63 19.22 -3.95
C GLU A 5 6.44 18.47 -2.88
N TYR A 6 5.83 18.24 -1.70
CA TYR A 6 6.45 17.48 -0.63
C TYR A 6 6.54 16.00 -0.98
N TRP A 7 5.46 15.44 -1.52
CA TRP A 7 5.43 14.08 -2.02
C TRP A 7 6.49 13.85 -3.09
N ASP A 8 6.59 14.73 -4.09
CA ASP A 8 7.62 14.64 -5.14
C ASP A 8 9.04 14.70 -4.54
N THR A 9 9.26 15.56 -3.55
CA THR A 9 10.55 15.66 -2.85
C THR A 9 10.88 14.36 -2.12
N LEU A 10 9.90 13.79 -1.41
CA LEU A 10 10.04 12.57 -0.62
C LEU A 10 10.31 11.35 -1.52
N VAL A 11 9.56 11.22 -2.62
CA VAL A 11 9.75 10.18 -3.65
C VAL A 11 11.13 10.28 -4.28
N ASN A 12 11.59 11.49 -4.62
CA ASN A 12 12.92 11.68 -5.20
C ASN A 12 14.04 11.27 -4.21
N ARG A 13 13.90 11.56 -2.92
CA ARG A 13 14.86 11.12 -1.89
C ARG A 13 14.92 9.59 -1.82
N VAL A 14 13.77 8.92 -1.80
CA VAL A 14 13.72 7.46 -1.76
C VAL A 14 14.31 6.83 -3.03
N TYR A 15 13.84 7.22 -4.21
CA TYR A 15 14.17 6.50 -5.45
C TYR A 15 15.43 7.01 -6.17
N GLN A 16 15.73 8.31 -6.12
CA GLN A 16 16.91 8.85 -6.81
C GLN A 16 18.14 8.90 -5.89
N GLN A 17 17.91 9.14 -4.59
CA GLN A 17 19.00 9.29 -3.62
C GLN A 17 19.21 8.04 -2.75
N ASN A 18 18.34 7.03 -2.88
CA ASN A 18 18.34 5.80 -2.07
C ASN A 18 18.31 6.10 -0.56
N GLU A 19 17.61 7.17 -0.18
CA GLU A 19 17.48 7.55 1.22
C GLU A 19 16.54 6.61 1.96
N ILE A 20 16.97 6.16 3.14
CA ILE A 20 16.12 5.43 4.08
C ILE A 20 15.43 6.46 4.97
N LEU A 21 14.15 6.68 4.73
CA LEU A 21 13.30 7.52 5.58
C LEU A 21 13.16 6.89 6.97
N THR A 22 13.01 7.73 7.99
CA THR A 22 12.78 7.28 9.37
C THR A 22 11.77 8.19 10.07
N GLY A 23 11.11 7.67 11.12
CA GLY A 23 10.18 8.45 11.93
C GLY A 23 8.95 8.89 11.14
N VAL A 24 8.52 10.14 11.33
CA VAL A 24 7.27 10.66 10.76
C VAL A 24 7.25 10.63 9.23
N GLU A 25 8.38 10.91 8.57
CA GLU A 25 8.47 10.87 7.11
C GLU A 25 8.29 9.46 6.55
N GLU A 26 8.80 8.45 7.26
CA GLU A 26 8.60 7.05 6.89
C GLU A 26 7.12 6.67 7.01
N THR A 27 6.48 6.98 8.15
CA THR A 27 5.04 6.73 8.35
C THR A 27 4.21 7.42 7.27
N PHE A 28 4.51 8.70 7.00
CA PHE A 28 3.79 9.47 5.99
C PHE A 28 3.94 8.86 4.60
N TYR A 29 5.16 8.48 4.22
CA TYR A 29 5.45 7.84 2.94
C TYR A 29 4.70 6.51 2.79
N ARG A 30 4.73 5.65 3.83
CA ARG A 30 4.04 4.35 3.80
C ARG A 30 2.54 4.52 3.59
N PHE A 31 1.90 5.41 4.35
CA PHE A 31 0.46 5.61 4.25
C PHE A 31 0.04 6.23 2.91
N ALA A 32 0.86 7.15 2.37
CA ALA A 32 0.65 7.67 1.03
C ALA A 32 0.74 6.57 -0.04
N CYS A 33 1.73 5.67 0.07
CA CYS A 33 1.86 4.54 -0.85
C CYS A 33 0.71 3.53 -0.73
N ILE A 34 0.33 3.13 0.49
CA ILE A 34 -0.80 2.20 0.70
C ILE A 34 -2.06 2.78 0.08
N TYR A 35 -2.36 4.06 0.34
CA TYR A 35 -3.50 4.73 -0.28
C TYR A 35 -3.39 4.78 -1.81
N GLY A 36 -2.25 5.24 -2.34
CA GLY A 36 -2.04 5.45 -3.77
C GLY A 36 -2.15 4.18 -4.59
N GLU A 37 -1.47 3.11 -4.20
CA GLU A 37 -1.50 1.84 -4.96
C GLU A 37 -2.91 1.25 -5.00
N ASN A 38 -3.61 1.26 -3.86
CA ASN A 38 -4.94 0.65 -3.76
C ASN A 38 -6.02 1.48 -4.47
N MET A 39 -6.01 2.81 -4.34
CA MET A 39 -7.06 3.66 -4.91
C MET A 39 -6.92 3.91 -6.41
N VAL A 40 -5.70 3.87 -6.95
CA VAL A 40 -5.45 4.15 -8.37
C VAL A 40 -5.51 2.87 -9.19
N ASP A 41 -4.79 1.83 -8.77
CA ASP A 41 -4.57 0.62 -9.57
C ASP A 41 -5.11 -0.65 -8.90
N GLY A 42 -5.79 -0.53 -7.76
CA GLY A 42 -6.42 -1.65 -7.06
C GLY A 42 -5.48 -2.42 -6.12
N ILE A 43 -6.10 -3.29 -5.32
CA ILE A 43 -5.41 -4.02 -4.24
C ILE A 43 -4.33 -4.99 -4.73
N GLN A 44 -4.43 -5.49 -5.95
CA GLN A 44 -3.42 -6.34 -6.57
C GLN A 44 -2.12 -5.57 -6.82
N SER A 45 -2.22 -4.36 -7.38
CA SER A 45 -1.08 -3.49 -7.70
C SER A 45 -0.25 -3.14 -6.46
N TYR A 46 -0.90 -3.01 -5.30
CA TYR A 46 -0.19 -2.88 -4.02
C TYR A 46 0.76 -4.06 -3.77
N PHE A 47 0.30 -5.30 -3.97
CA PHE A 47 1.15 -6.48 -3.76
C PHE A 47 2.22 -6.61 -4.83
N GLU A 48 1.88 -6.40 -6.10
CA GLU A 48 2.84 -6.45 -7.21
C GLU A 48 4.04 -5.52 -6.96
N ARG A 49 3.78 -4.29 -6.51
CA ARG A 49 4.81 -3.24 -6.42
C ARG A 49 5.43 -3.10 -5.04
N ARG A 50 4.73 -3.51 -3.97
CA ARG A 50 5.13 -3.19 -2.58
C ARG A 50 5.23 -4.40 -1.67
N ILE A 51 5.26 -5.62 -2.19
CA ILE A 51 5.32 -6.82 -1.32
C ILE A 51 6.48 -6.81 -0.33
N GLN A 52 7.64 -6.25 -0.69
CA GLN A 52 8.80 -6.18 0.21
C GLN A 52 8.55 -5.26 1.41
N GLU A 53 7.69 -4.26 1.25
CA GLU A 53 7.30 -3.32 2.31
C GLU A 53 6.12 -3.82 3.14
N TYR A 54 5.40 -4.85 2.67
CA TYR A 54 4.19 -5.37 3.28
C TYR A 54 4.29 -5.64 4.80
N PRO A 55 5.34 -6.31 5.34
CA PRO A 55 5.42 -6.55 6.78
C PRO A 55 5.54 -5.25 7.59
N LYS A 56 6.27 -4.27 7.07
CA LYS A 56 6.45 -2.96 7.73
C LYS A 56 5.20 -2.10 7.60
N ASP A 57 4.53 -2.16 6.45
CA ASP A 57 3.26 -1.49 6.21
C ASP A 57 2.17 -2.00 7.17
N LEU A 58 2.05 -3.32 7.35
CA LEU A 58 1.14 -3.91 8.34
C LEU A 58 1.47 -3.45 9.77
N ALA A 59 2.75 -3.45 10.15
CA ALA A 59 3.17 -3.01 11.48
C ALA A 59 2.80 -1.53 11.73
N ALA A 60 3.05 -0.65 10.75
CA ALA A 60 2.69 0.76 10.84
C ALA A 60 1.17 0.97 10.93
N LEU A 61 0.38 0.25 10.11
CA LEU A 61 -1.08 0.33 10.19
C LEU A 61 -1.58 -0.08 11.58
N GLN A 62 -1.05 -1.17 12.13
CA GLN A 62 -1.42 -1.64 13.48
C GLN A 62 -1.00 -0.65 14.57
N GLU A 63 0.21 -0.11 14.51
CA GLU A 63 0.72 0.87 15.47
C GLU A 63 -0.16 2.13 15.53
N HIS A 64 -0.69 2.56 14.39
CA HIS A 64 -1.52 3.76 14.26
C HIS A 64 -3.03 3.51 14.34
N GLY A 65 -3.46 2.28 14.68
CA GLY A 65 -4.87 1.96 14.91
C GLY A 65 -5.69 1.64 13.65
N PHE A 66 -5.05 1.44 12.51
CA PHE A 66 -5.67 1.02 11.25
C PHE A 66 -5.74 -0.50 11.11
N SER A 67 -6.12 -1.20 12.19
CA SER A 67 -6.15 -2.67 12.23
C SER A 67 -7.07 -3.26 11.17
N LYS A 68 -8.18 -2.60 10.84
CA LYS A 68 -9.08 -3.06 9.78
C LYS A 68 -8.41 -3.06 8.41
N ILE A 69 -7.69 -2.00 8.05
CA ILE A 69 -6.92 -1.94 6.80
C ILE A 69 -5.89 -3.08 6.77
N ALA A 70 -5.18 -3.28 7.89
CA ALA A 70 -4.22 -4.38 8.02
C ALA A 70 -4.87 -5.76 7.85
N GLU A 71 -6.04 -5.99 8.45
CA GLU A 71 -6.82 -7.23 8.31
C GLU A 71 -7.28 -7.45 6.86
N THR A 72 -7.79 -6.41 6.20
CA THR A 72 -8.24 -6.47 4.80
C THR A 72 -7.08 -6.74 3.84
N LEU A 73 -5.91 -6.13 4.05
CA LEU A 73 -4.71 -6.46 3.28
C LEU A 73 -4.25 -7.90 3.57
N GLN A 74 -4.37 -8.39 4.80
CA GLN A 74 -4.06 -9.78 5.13
C GLN A 74 -5.02 -10.79 4.48
N GLU A 75 -6.29 -10.45 4.36
CA GLU A 75 -7.28 -11.24 3.62
C GLU A 75 -6.94 -11.28 2.12
N ALA A 76 -6.69 -10.12 1.51
CA ALA A 76 -6.30 -10.02 0.10
C ALA A 76 -5.01 -10.79 -0.20
N LYS A 77 -4.02 -10.70 0.68
CA LYS A 77 -2.79 -11.50 0.62
C LYS A 77 -3.10 -13.00 0.59
N THR A 78 -4.07 -13.43 1.40
CA THR A 78 -4.48 -14.84 1.48
C THR A 78 -5.22 -15.28 0.23
N ILE A 79 -6.03 -14.42 -0.38
CA ILE A 79 -6.71 -14.70 -1.65
C ILE A 79 -5.68 -14.86 -2.79
N LEU A 80 -4.74 -13.91 -2.90
CA LEU A 80 -3.75 -13.88 -3.97
C LEU A 80 -2.71 -14.99 -3.85
N PHE A 81 -2.17 -15.20 -2.66
CA PHE A 81 -0.98 -16.04 -2.46
C PHE A 81 -1.23 -17.24 -1.56
N GLY A 82 -2.40 -17.35 -0.93
CA GLY A 82 -2.66 -18.36 0.10
C GLY A 82 -1.89 -18.11 1.40
N GLN A 83 -1.63 -19.19 2.15
CA GLN A 83 -0.96 -19.13 3.46
C GLN A 83 0.56 -19.30 3.38
N VAL A 84 1.15 -19.22 2.19
CA VAL A 84 2.60 -19.37 2.03
C VAL A 84 3.35 -18.10 2.43
N GLU A 85 4.64 -18.29 2.69
CA GLU A 85 5.59 -17.19 2.76
C GLU A 85 5.70 -16.54 1.38
N ILE A 86 5.60 -15.21 1.33
CA ILE A 86 5.66 -14.49 0.07
C ILE A 86 7.10 -14.08 -0.21
N THR A 87 7.58 -14.46 -1.39
CA THR A 87 8.83 -13.97 -1.97
C THR A 87 8.52 -13.18 -3.23
N SER A 88 9.47 -12.36 -3.70
CA SER A 88 9.31 -11.63 -4.96
C SER A 88 9.08 -12.57 -6.14
N GLU A 89 9.73 -13.74 -6.17
CA GLU A 89 9.55 -14.72 -7.24
C GLU A 89 8.14 -15.31 -7.28
N LEU A 90 7.51 -15.53 -6.11
CA LEU A 90 6.12 -15.99 -6.05
C LEU A 90 5.16 -14.90 -6.56
N VAL A 91 5.42 -13.64 -6.22
CA VAL A 91 4.62 -12.52 -6.73
C VAL A 91 4.71 -12.46 -8.24
N ASP A 92 5.92 -12.40 -8.79
CA ASP A 92 6.16 -12.34 -10.23
C ASP A 92 5.46 -13.51 -10.95
N GLN A 93 5.59 -14.73 -10.42
CA GLN A 93 4.93 -15.92 -11.00
C GLN A 93 3.39 -15.77 -11.05
N ILE A 94 2.75 -15.34 -9.96
CA ILE A 94 1.29 -15.22 -9.93
C ILE A 94 0.80 -14.12 -10.88
N PHE A 95 1.49 -12.98 -10.93
CA PHE A 95 1.11 -11.89 -11.82
C PHE A 95 1.36 -12.25 -13.29
N ASP A 96 2.43 -12.98 -13.61
CA ASP A 96 2.66 -13.53 -14.95
C ASP A 96 1.54 -14.50 -15.35
N GLU A 97 1.14 -15.42 -14.45
CA GLU A 97 0.03 -16.35 -14.70
C GLU A 97 -1.30 -15.62 -14.92
N MET A 98 -1.58 -14.57 -14.13
CA MET A 98 -2.78 -13.73 -14.31
C MET A 98 -2.78 -12.98 -15.64
N TYR A 99 -1.61 -12.54 -16.11
CA TYR A 99 -1.47 -11.87 -17.40
C TYR A 99 -1.69 -12.83 -18.59
N GLU A 100 -1.28 -14.09 -18.45
CA GLU A 100 -1.44 -15.12 -19.48
C GLU A 100 -2.83 -15.79 -19.47
N ASP A 101 -3.51 -15.86 -18.33
CA ASP A 101 -4.81 -16.50 -18.15
C ASP A 101 -5.88 -15.52 -17.66
N GLU A 102 -6.64 -14.95 -18.60
CA GLU A 102 -7.77 -14.05 -18.31
C GLU A 102 -8.81 -14.68 -17.36
N SER A 103 -9.00 -16.01 -17.43
CA SER A 103 -9.98 -16.69 -16.57
C SER A 103 -9.52 -16.78 -15.11
N LEU A 104 -8.21 -16.88 -14.90
CA LEU A 104 -7.61 -16.78 -13.57
C LEU A 104 -7.74 -15.36 -13.02
N SER A 105 -7.43 -14.35 -13.84
CA SER A 105 -7.56 -12.94 -13.48
C SER A 105 -9.00 -12.61 -13.07
N ASP A 106 -9.99 -12.96 -13.89
CA ASP A 106 -11.41 -12.71 -13.60
C ASP A 106 -11.86 -13.36 -12.29
N ARG A 107 -11.38 -14.58 -12.00
CA ARG A 107 -11.71 -15.28 -10.75
C ARG A 107 -11.11 -14.56 -9.54
N ILE A 108 -9.85 -14.15 -9.63
CA ILE A 108 -9.18 -13.42 -8.54
C ILE A 108 -9.87 -12.08 -8.30
N ASP A 109 -10.22 -11.34 -9.35
CA ASP A 109 -10.94 -10.06 -9.25
C ASP A 109 -12.30 -10.26 -8.55
N GLN A 110 -13.01 -11.34 -8.91
CA GLN A 110 -14.28 -11.68 -8.28
C GLN A 110 -14.12 -12.01 -6.79
N GLU A 111 -13.07 -12.76 -6.42
CA GLU A 111 -12.79 -13.10 -5.02
C GLU A 111 -12.34 -11.87 -4.21
N LEU A 112 -11.60 -10.95 -4.82
CA LEU A 112 -11.12 -9.73 -4.17
C LEU A 112 -12.19 -8.64 -4.05
N SER A 113 -13.25 -8.67 -4.86
CA SER A 113 -14.22 -7.57 -4.95
C SER A 113 -14.77 -7.12 -3.59
N SER A 114 -15.21 -8.05 -2.74
CA SER A 114 -15.75 -7.69 -1.42
C SER A 114 -14.67 -7.16 -0.46
N THR A 115 -13.45 -7.68 -0.58
CA THR A 115 -12.30 -7.24 0.22
C THR A 115 -11.88 -5.83 -0.19
N TYR A 116 -11.87 -5.54 -1.50
CA TYR A 116 -11.59 -4.21 -2.02
C TYR A 116 -12.67 -3.18 -1.66
N ASP A 117 -13.95 -3.54 -1.76
CA ASP A 117 -15.06 -2.67 -1.34
C ASP A 117 -14.96 -2.29 0.14
N ALA A 118 -14.57 -3.23 1.00
CA ALA A 118 -14.34 -2.96 2.42
C ALA A 118 -13.13 -2.05 2.65
N LEU A 119 -12.08 -2.19 1.83
CA LEU A 119 -10.84 -1.44 1.94
C LEU A 119 -11.04 0.05 1.62
N ILE A 120 -11.78 0.37 0.54
CA ILE A 120 -11.93 1.75 0.03
C ILE A 120 -12.40 2.70 1.14
N PHE A 121 -13.39 2.29 1.92
CA PHE A 121 -13.94 3.13 2.98
C PHE A 121 -12.91 3.48 4.06
N GLU A 122 -12.07 2.52 4.44
CA GLU A 122 -11.05 2.72 5.47
C GLU A 122 -9.84 3.51 4.92
N LEU A 123 -9.56 3.43 3.61
CA LEU A 123 -8.49 4.18 2.95
C LEU A 123 -8.74 5.69 2.95
N GLU A 124 -9.99 6.16 2.87
CA GLU A 124 -10.29 7.60 3.00
C GLU A 124 -9.87 8.13 4.37
N VAL A 125 -10.12 7.35 5.43
CA VAL A 125 -9.72 7.70 6.81
C VAL A 125 -8.20 7.72 6.95
N LEU A 126 -7.50 6.77 6.32
CA LEU A 126 -6.04 6.73 6.29
C LEU A 126 -5.46 7.98 5.60
N TYR A 127 -6.06 8.41 4.48
CA TYR A 127 -5.62 9.59 3.75
C TYR A 127 -5.77 10.86 4.59
N ASP A 128 -6.93 11.07 5.21
CA ASP A 128 -7.18 12.22 6.08
C ASP A 128 -6.20 12.26 7.26
N PHE A 129 -5.94 11.10 7.87
CA PHE A 129 -4.92 10.98 8.91
C PHE A 129 -3.54 11.36 8.40
N ASN A 130 -3.15 10.88 7.21
CA ASN A 130 -1.84 11.13 6.65
C ASN A 130 -1.61 12.62 6.37
N ILE A 131 -2.63 13.31 5.82
CA ILE A 131 -2.59 14.77 5.64
C ILE A 131 -2.44 15.48 6.99
N LYS A 132 -3.22 15.07 8.00
CA LYS A 132 -3.14 15.65 9.34
C LYS A 132 -1.76 15.44 9.97
N LEU A 133 -1.19 14.24 9.85
CA LEU A 133 0.15 13.90 10.32
C LEU A 133 1.19 14.86 9.71
N GLY A 134 1.11 15.10 8.40
CA GLY A 134 2.02 16.02 7.72
C GLY A 134 1.86 17.47 8.17
N VAL A 135 0.62 17.94 8.39
CA VAL A 135 0.35 19.29 8.91
C VAL A 135 0.90 19.46 10.33
N GLU A 136 0.64 18.51 11.22
CA GLU A 136 1.05 18.58 12.64
C GLU A 136 2.57 18.53 12.82
N ASN A 137 3.30 17.95 11.87
CA ASN A 137 4.76 17.85 11.88
C ASN A 137 5.44 18.83 10.92
N GLU A 138 4.70 19.83 10.44
CA GLU A 138 5.23 20.90 9.58
C GLU A 138 5.89 20.38 8.29
N LEU A 139 5.53 19.19 7.79
CA LEU A 139 6.15 18.60 6.59
C LEU A 139 5.90 19.45 5.33
N PHE A 140 4.85 20.26 5.34
CA PHE A 140 4.46 21.13 4.23
C PHE A 140 4.97 22.58 4.40
N THR A 141 5.77 22.90 5.41
CA THR A 141 6.32 24.26 5.57
C THR A 141 7.61 24.42 4.75
N GLU A 142 7.99 25.67 4.46
CA GLU A 142 9.15 26.00 3.60
C GLU A 142 10.48 25.99 4.36
#